data_AF-A0A6P2APL1-F1
#
_entry.id   AF-A0A6P2APL1-F1
#
_cell.length_a   1.000
_cell.length_b   1.000
_cell.length_c   1.000
_cell.angle_alpha   90.00
_cell.angle_beta   90.00
_cell.angle_gamma   90.00
#
_symmetry.space_group_name_H-M   'P 1'
#
loop_
_entity.id
_entity.type
_entity.pdbx_description
1 polymer ?
#
loop_
_entity_poly.entity_id
_entity_poly.type
_entity_poly.pdbx_seq_one_letter_code
_entity_poly.pdbx_strand_id
1 'polypeptide(L)'
;MAASPRKDRFPTTARSWIDGQLGRGAEGLAETNHHIMSMYGEPLKAYYNGSSFRSMGEPDDVIASFFADRLGRADFLDHWQASGRKLRHWLIVAFRYFLMEQRATRSLPMERRQVSDTRATAEGNITGGIVDDSARDAEEIFHSEVARSLVRRAMVVAEQQCAADDLHVHWQIWARHTIDGCSFPDLSEEFDRPAVRLKVMSRTVSNRFRQVIRELLAWPGALPHQLDEEIRELMSDLAKGED
;
A
#
# COMPACT_ATOMS: atom_id res chain seq x y z
N MET A 1 14.86 8.58 35.96
CA MET A 1 13.99 8.59 34.77
C MET A 1 14.87 8.29 33.56
N ALA A 2 14.83 7.05 33.06
CA ALA A 2 15.64 6.64 31.91
C ALA A 2 14.78 6.69 30.66
N ALA A 3 15.18 7.51 29.68
CA ALA A 3 14.55 7.58 28.37
C ALA A 3 14.70 6.21 27.67
N SER A 4 13.57 5.63 27.26
CA SER A 4 13.55 4.39 26.49
C SER A 4 14.13 4.61 25.09
N PRO A 5 14.96 3.70 24.56
CA PRO A 5 15.38 3.76 23.17
C PRO A 5 14.16 3.53 22.27
N ARG A 6 13.88 4.49 21.37
CA ARG A 6 12.85 4.34 20.34
C ARG A 6 13.20 3.12 19.49
N LYS A 7 12.27 2.16 19.43
CA LYS A 7 12.33 1.00 18.54
C LYS A 7 12.27 1.48 17.09
N ASP A 8 13.43 1.66 16.46
CA ASP A 8 13.55 1.51 15.02
C ASP A 8 13.34 0.03 14.69
N ARG A 9 12.13 -0.34 14.27
CA ARG A 9 11.81 -1.71 13.84
C ARG A 9 11.01 -1.70 12.54
N PHE A 10 11.73 -1.58 11.43
CA PHE A 10 11.23 -2.03 10.13
C PHE A 10 12.35 -2.75 9.38
N PRO A 11 12.26 -4.07 9.13
CA PRO A 11 13.31 -4.78 8.41
C PRO A 11 13.10 -4.75 6.87
N THR A 12 14.02 -4.07 6.19
CA THR A 12 14.94 -4.46 5.09
C THR A 12 14.56 -5.39 3.91
N THR A 13 13.39 -6.01 3.79
CA THR A 13 13.23 -7.17 2.86
C THR A 13 13.02 -6.85 1.37
N ALA A 14 12.47 -5.68 0.99
CA ALA A 14 12.43 -5.26 -0.42
C ALA A 14 13.81 -4.80 -0.94
N ARG A 15 14.69 -4.41 -0.02
CA ARG A 15 15.95 -3.75 -0.34
C ARG A 15 16.98 -4.75 -0.83
N SER A 16 17.21 -5.83 -0.09
CA SER A 16 18.22 -6.84 -0.47
C SER A 16 17.94 -7.53 -1.80
N TRP A 17 16.67 -7.76 -2.17
CA TRP A 17 16.34 -8.31 -3.49
C TRP A 17 16.57 -7.30 -4.60
N ILE A 18 16.10 -6.06 -4.45
CA ILE A 18 16.34 -5.01 -5.45
C ILE A 18 17.84 -4.71 -5.57
N ASP A 19 18.58 -4.65 -4.46
CA ASP A 19 20.04 -4.51 -4.45
C ASP A 19 20.71 -5.66 -5.23
N GLY A 20 20.24 -6.89 -5.02
CA GLY A 20 20.71 -8.07 -5.75
C GLY A 20 20.41 -8.03 -7.24
N GLN A 21 19.21 -7.57 -7.63
CA GLN A 21 18.86 -7.41 -9.04
C GLN A 21 19.62 -6.26 -9.70
N LEU A 22 19.74 -5.10 -9.05
CA LEU A 22 20.49 -3.96 -9.56
C LEU A 22 21.99 -4.32 -9.75
N GLY A 23 22.53 -5.20 -8.90
CA GLY A 23 23.87 -5.77 -9.07
C GLY A 23 24.06 -6.62 -10.34
N ARG A 24 22.97 -7.07 -10.99
CA ARG A 24 23.00 -7.78 -12.30
C ARG A 24 22.99 -6.83 -13.51
N GLY A 25 22.99 -5.52 -13.28
CA GLY A 25 22.99 -4.51 -14.34
C GLY A 25 21.64 -4.37 -15.05
N ALA A 26 21.64 -4.11 -16.35
CA ALA A 26 20.45 -3.71 -17.11
C ALA A 26 19.31 -4.76 -17.08
N GLU A 27 19.64 -6.06 -17.07
CA GLU A 27 18.65 -7.13 -16.99
C GLU A 27 17.90 -7.11 -15.65
N GLY A 28 18.64 -6.95 -14.54
CA GLY A 28 18.02 -6.89 -13.22
C GLY A 28 17.28 -5.57 -12.95
N LEU A 29 17.71 -4.46 -13.58
CA LEU A 29 16.93 -3.21 -13.58
C LEU A 29 15.59 -3.39 -14.29
N ALA A 30 15.57 -4.05 -15.45
CA ALA A 30 14.32 -4.31 -16.18
C ALA A 30 13.36 -5.20 -15.37
N GLU A 31 13.87 -6.24 -14.73
CA GLU A 31 13.09 -7.13 -13.85
C GLU A 31 12.54 -6.36 -12.63
N THR A 32 13.37 -5.52 -12.03
CA THR A 32 12.97 -4.66 -10.91
C THR A 32 11.85 -3.71 -11.32
N ASN A 33 11.99 -3.05 -12.47
CA ASN A 33 10.99 -2.11 -12.98
C ASN A 33 9.67 -2.83 -13.29
N HIS A 34 9.72 -3.98 -13.96
CA HIS A 34 8.53 -4.79 -14.24
C HIS A 34 7.81 -5.19 -12.96
N HIS A 35 8.57 -5.62 -11.95
CA HIS A 35 8.03 -6.00 -10.66
C HIS A 35 7.36 -4.82 -9.93
N ILE A 36 8.01 -3.66 -9.89
CA ILE A 36 7.45 -2.44 -9.29
C ILE A 36 6.13 -2.07 -9.97
N MET A 37 6.11 -2.08 -11.31
CA MET A 37 4.92 -1.74 -12.09
C MET A 37 3.75 -2.70 -11.81
N SER A 38 4.04 -4.00 -11.74
CA SER A 38 3.04 -5.04 -11.45
C SER A 38 2.46 -4.90 -10.03
N MET A 39 3.31 -4.70 -9.03
CA MET A 39 2.90 -4.64 -7.62
C MET A 39 2.22 -3.33 -7.25
N TYR A 40 2.75 -2.20 -7.74
CA TYR A 40 2.33 -0.87 -7.30
C TYR A 40 1.39 -0.17 -8.29
N GLY A 41 1.23 -0.68 -9.51
CA GLY A 41 0.34 -0.05 -10.49
C GLY A 41 -1.07 0.13 -9.95
N GLU A 42 -1.73 -0.97 -9.56
CA GLU A 42 -3.10 -0.89 -9.05
C GLU A 42 -3.24 -0.12 -7.72
N PRO A 43 -2.36 -0.28 -6.70
CA PRO A 43 -2.38 0.58 -5.52
C PRO A 43 -2.23 2.07 -5.83
N LEU A 44 -1.35 2.45 -6.76
CA LEU A 44 -1.18 3.85 -7.17
C LEU A 44 -2.40 4.37 -7.93
N LYS A 45 -3.05 3.56 -8.77
CA LYS A 45 -4.34 3.90 -9.40
C LYS A 45 -5.42 4.14 -8.36
N ALA A 46 -5.54 3.27 -7.37
CA ALA A 46 -6.51 3.43 -6.29
C ALA A 46 -6.28 4.72 -5.49
N TYR A 47 -5.02 5.03 -5.16
CA TYR A 47 -4.66 6.31 -4.55
C TYR A 47 -5.01 7.51 -5.44
N TYR A 48 -4.65 7.44 -6.72
CA TYR A 48 -4.93 8.49 -7.69
C TYR A 48 -6.43 8.80 -7.74
N ASN A 49 -7.26 7.76 -7.88
CA ASN A 49 -8.72 7.87 -7.93
C ASN A 49 -9.33 8.42 -6.63
N GLY A 50 -8.77 8.10 -5.47
CA GLY A 50 -9.19 8.63 -4.18
C GLY A 50 -8.73 10.07 -3.89
N SER A 51 -7.71 10.55 -4.62
CA SER A 51 -7.08 11.84 -4.35
C SER A 51 -7.81 13.02 -5.00
N SER A 52 -7.40 14.24 -4.64
CA SER A 52 -7.79 15.47 -5.35
C SER A 52 -7.17 15.61 -6.75
N PHE A 53 -6.28 14.68 -7.14
CA PHE A 53 -5.63 14.64 -8.45
C PHE A 53 -6.40 13.83 -9.50
N ARG A 54 -7.47 13.12 -9.11
CA ARG A 54 -8.27 12.23 -9.99
C ARG A 54 -8.81 12.85 -11.28
N SER A 55 -8.88 14.18 -11.37
CA SER A 55 -9.34 14.90 -12.57
C SER A 55 -8.20 15.26 -13.53
N MET A 56 -6.97 14.82 -13.26
CA MET A 56 -5.81 15.14 -14.10
C MET A 56 -5.71 14.29 -15.37
N GLY A 57 -6.45 13.20 -15.50
CA GLY A 57 -6.41 12.36 -16.69
C GLY A 57 -6.90 10.97 -16.39
N GLU A 58 -6.75 10.08 -17.37
CA GLU A 58 -7.07 8.67 -17.18
C GLU A 58 -6.09 8.04 -16.17
N PRO A 59 -6.55 7.26 -15.18
CA PRO A 59 -5.68 6.68 -14.17
C PRO A 59 -4.53 5.85 -14.75
N ASP A 60 -4.81 5.04 -15.77
CA ASP A 60 -3.82 4.18 -16.41
C ASP A 60 -2.71 5.01 -17.08
N ASP A 61 -3.08 6.08 -17.79
CA ASP A 61 -2.13 6.98 -18.45
C ASP A 61 -1.27 7.72 -17.44
N VAL A 62 -1.86 8.17 -16.33
CA VAL A 62 -1.14 8.90 -15.27
C VAL A 62 -0.13 7.99 -14.58
N ILE A 63 -0.51 6.74 -14.27
CA ILE A 63 0.39 5.77 -13.67
C ILE A 63 1.49 5.34 -14.64
N ALA A 64 1.15 5.07 -15.90
CA ALA A 64 2.14 4.75 -16.93
C ALA A 64 3.15 5.88 -17.11
N SER A 65 2.68 7.13 -17.13
CA SER A 65 3.53 8.33 -17.22
C SER A 65 4.44 8.48 -16.00
N PHE A 66 3.94 8.18 -14.80
CA PHE A 66 4.75 8.19 -13.58
C PHE A 66 5.86 7.15 -13.63
N PHE A 67 5.53 5.90 -14.00
CA PHE A 67 6.54 4.85 -14.09
C PHE A 67 7.57 5.14 -15.16
N ALA A 68 7.14 5.61 -16.34
CA ALA A 68 8.06 6.00 -17.41
C ALA A 68 9.01 7.12 -16.97
N ASP A 69 8.50 8.14 -16.27
CA ASP A 69 9.31 9.29 -15.83
C ASP A 69 10.26 8.94 -14.68
N ARG A 70 9.83 8.15 -13.69
CA ARG A 70 10.67 7.82 -12.52
C ARG A 70 11.56 6.60 -12.73
N LEU A 71 10.99 5.49 -13.21
CA LEU A 71 11.76 4.25 -13.44
C LEU A 71 12.64 4.32 -14.70
N GLY A 72 12.41 5.29 -15.57
CA GLY A 72 13.29 5.61 -16.70
C GLY A 72 14.58 6.34 -16.30
N ARG A 73 14.68 6.83 -15.05
CA ARG A 73 15.88 7.50 -14.54
C ARG A 73 16.81 6.50 -13.88
N ALA A 74 18.08 6.53 -14.27
CA ALA A 74 19.09 5.60 -13.78
C ALA A 74 19.34 5.73 -12.27
N ASP A 75 19.21 6.94 -11.73
CA ASP A 75 19.51 7.30 -10.34
C ASP A 75 18.31 7.20 -9.40
N PHE A 76 17.09 6.97 -9.90
CA PHE A 76 15.89 6.96 -9.06
C PHE A 76 15.92 5.87 -7.99
N LEU A 77 16.33 4.66 -8.38
CA LEU A 77 16.45 3.54 -7.45
C LEU A 77 17.73 3.65 -6.58
N ASP A 78 18.78 4.29 -7.09
CA ASP A 78 19.99 4.59 -6.29
C ASP A 78 19.65 5.60 -5.18
N HIS A 79 18.86 6.63 -5.47
CA HIS A 79 18.37 7.59 -4.47
C HIS A 79 17.46 6.93 -3.45
N TRP A 80 16.59 6.01 -3.88
CA TRP A 80 15.80 5.20 -2.95
C TRP A 80 16.70 4.37 -2.04
N GLN A 81 17.68 3.67 -2.60
CA GLN A 81 18.67 2.91 -1.84
C GLN A 81 19.43 3.81 -0.86
N ALA A 82 19.86 5.00 -1.25
CA ALA A 82 20.56 5.92 -0.35
C ALA A 82 19.65 6.42 0.79
N SER A 83 18.35 6.62 0.51
CA SER A 83 17.39 7.19 1.48
C SER A 83 17.11 6.29 2.69
N GLY A 84 17.29 4.98 2.55
CA GLY A 84 16.94 4.01 3.59
C GLY A 84 15.44 3.80 3.83
N ARG A 85 14.58 4.48 3.07
CA ARG A 85 13.12 4.42 3.22
C ARG A 85 12.55 3.12 2.66
N LYS A 86 11.35 2.75 3.12
CA LYS A 86 10.59 1.65 2.52
C LYS A 86 10.21 2.00 1.08
N LEU A 87 10.33 1.06 0.15
CA LEU A 87 10.01 1.27 -1.27
C LEU A 87 8.60 1.82 -1.50
N ARG A 88 7.60 1.29 -0.78
CA ARG A 88 6.22 1.80 -0.85
C ARG A 88 6.12 3.29 -0.54
N HIS A 89 6.84 3.75 0.47
CA HIS A 89 6.85 5.14 0.90
C HIS A 89 7.62 6.01 -0.12
N TRP A 90 8.74 5.49 -0.63
CA TRP A 90 9.48 6.15 -1.69
C TRP A 90 8.62 6.38 -2.95
N LEU A 91 7.97 5.32 -3.43
CA LEU A 91 7.15 5.36 -4.64
C LEU A 91 5.96 6.30 -4.51
N ILE A 92 5.28 6.33 -3.36
CA ILE A 92 4.17 7.28 -3.20
C ILE A 92 4.64 8.72 -3.12
N VAL A 93 5.71 9.00 -2.38
CA VAL A 93 6.22 10.36 -2.24
C VAL A 93 6.64 10.86 -3.62
N ALA A 94 7.35 10.03 -4.37
CA ALA A 94 7.70 10.30 -5.76
C ALA A 94 6.46 10.52 -6.64
N PHE A 95 5.39 9.73 -6.46
CA PHE A 95 4.16 9.86 -7.24
C PHE A 95 3.40 11.15 -6.93
N ARG A 96 3.28 11.54 -5.66
CA ARG A 96 2.68 12.82 -5.26
C ARG A 96 3.42 14.00 -5.86
N TYR A 97 4.76 14.01 -5.78
CA TYR A 97 5.57 15.06 -6.39
C TYR A 97 5.42 15.08 -7.91
N PHE A 98 5.38 13.91 -8.55
CA PHE A 98 5.06 13.81 -9.97
C PHE A 98 3.70 14.43 -10.33
N LEU A 99 2.65 14.18 -9.55
CA LEU A 99 1.32 14.77 -9.79
C LEU A 99 1.32 16.29 -9.59
N MET A 100 2.00 16.79 -8.55
CA MET A 100 2.15 18.23 -8.31
C MET A 100 2.90 18.93 -9.44
N GLU A 101 3.97 18.30 -9.91
CA GLU A 101 4.76 18.75 -11.05
C GLU A 101 3.93 18.82 -12.32
N GLN A 102 3.18 17.76 -12.64
CA GLN A 102 2.26 17.73 -13.78
C GLN A 102 1.20 18.83 -13.70
N ARG A 103 0.66 19.11 -12.50
CA ARG A 103 -0.27 20.22 -12.26
C ARG A 103 0.37 21.56 -12.54
N ALA A 104 1.57 21.80 -12.01
CA ALA A 104 2.30 23.04 -12.20
C ALA A 104 2.62 23.26 -13.68
N THR A 105 3.12 22.23 -14.38
CA THR A 105 3.43 22.28 -15.82
C THR A 105 2.20 22.55 -16.68
N ARG A 106 0.99 22.13 -16.26
CA ARG A 106 -0.28 22.44 -16.96
C ARG A 106 -0.78 23.86 -16.73
N SER A 107 -0.43 24.47 -15.60
CA SER A 107 -0.80 25.84 -15.26
C SER A 107 0.12 26.90 -15.88
N LEU A 108 1.26 26.50 -16.47
CA LEU A 108 2.21 27.40 -17.11
C LEU A 108 1.76 27.75 -18.55
N PRO A 109 1.92 29.01 -19.00
CA PRO A 109 1.72 29.40 -20.39
C PRO A 109 2.59 28.55 -21.33
N MET A 110 2.04 28.19 -22.50
CA MET A 110 2.64 27.25 -23.45
C MET A 110 4.09 27.59 -23.85
N GLU A 111 4.45 28.88 -23.89
CA GLU A 111 5.81 29.37 -24.20
C GLU A 111 6.84 29.07 -23.11
N ARG A 112 6.44 28.96 -21.83
CA ARG A 112 7.35 28.58 -20.72
C ARG A 112 7.47 27.08 -20.51
N ARG A 113 6.63 26.29 -21.19
CA ARG A 113 6.60 24.83 -21.08
C ARG A 113 7.81 24.17 -21.74
N GLN A 114 8.42 24.82 -22.74
CA GLN A 114 9.61 24.34 -23.45
C GLN A 114 10.94 24.71 -22.77
N VAL A 115 10.95 25.67 -21.84
CA VAL A 115 12.18 26.21 -21.23
C VAL A 115 12.49 25.57 -19.87
N SER A 116 11.50 24.94 -19.24
CA SER A 116 11.65 24.29 -17.92
C SER A 116 12.17 22.85 -18.05
N ASP A 117 13.35 22.68 -18.65
CA ASP A 117 14.10 21.41 -18.61
C ASP A 117 15.16 21.39 -17.49
N THR A 118 15.23 22.43 -16.67
CA THR A 118 16.03 22.45 -15.44
C THR A 118 15.24 21.79 -14.30
N ARG A 119 14.99 20.48 -14.42
CA ARG A 119 14.17 19.65 -13.51
C ARG A 119 14.86 19.26 -12.19
N ALA A 120 15.72 20.13 -11.66
CA ALA A 120 16.39 19.95 -10.38
C ALA A 120 15.55 20.53 -9.23
N THR A 121 14.51 19.84 -8.74
CA THR A 121 13.85 20.22 -7.46
C THR A 121 13.08 19.12 -6.73
N ALA A 122 12.66 18.02 -7.37
CA ALA A 122 11.89 17.00 -6.67
C ALA A 122 12.78 16.05 -5.84
N GLU A 123 13.85 15.52 -6.44
CA GLU A 123 14.69 14.49 -5.79
C GLU A 123 15.54 15.06 -4.66
N GLY A 124 16.08 16.28 -4.82
CA GLY A 124 16.78 17.00 -3.74
C GLY A 124 15.92 17.30 -2.51
N ASN A 125 14.59 17.35 -2.65
CA ASN A 125 13.66 17.46 -1.52
C ASN A 125 13.33 16.10 -0.87
N ILE A 126 13.49 14.99 -1.60
CA ILE A 126 13.29 13.63 -1.04
C ILE A 126 14.53 13.19 -0.24
N THR A 127 15.75 13.57 -0.68
CA THR A 127 17.03 13.28 -0.01
C THR A 127 17.50 14.37 0.97
N GLY A 128 16.99 15.61 0.86
CA GLY A 128 17.50 16.80 1.59
C GLY A 128 17.08 16.94 3.06
N GLY A 129 16.34 16.00 3.65
CA GLY A 129 16.15 15.95 5.11
C GLY A 129 15.36 17.11 5.75
N ILE A 130 14.74 18.00 4.98
CA ILE A 130 13.77 18.97 5.50
C ILE A 130 12.37 18.41 5.22
N VAL A 131 11.90 17.57 6.13
CA VAL A 131 10.50 17.11 6.12
C VAL A 131 9.69 18.13 6.90
N ASP A 132 8.95 18.97 6.19
CA ASP A 132 7.93 19.85 6.77
C ASP A 132 6.85 19.00 7.49
N ASP A 133 6.29 19.49 8.61
CA ASP A 133 5.27 18.76 9.39
C ASP A 133 4.04 18.42 8.52
N SER A 134 3.73 19.25 7.52
CA SER A 134 2.66 18.97 6.55
C SER A 134 2.92 17.73 5.67
N ALA A 135 4.18 17.33 5.49
CA ALA A 135 4.56 16.14 4.75
C ALA A 135 4.40 14.87 5.59
N ARG A 136 4.54 14.97 6.92
CA ARG A 136 4.34 13.87 7.86
C ARG A 136 2.86 13.51 8.01
N ASP A 137 2.00 14.52 8.13
CA ASP A 137 0.55 14.30 8.19
C ASP A 137 0.02 13.73 6.86
N ALA A 138 0.55 14.18 5.73
CA ALA A 138 0.21 13.63 4.42
C ALA A 138 0.68 12.18 4.24
N GLU A 139 1.80 11.80 4.86
CA GLU A 139 2.33 10.44 4.84
C GLU A 139 1.46 9.48 5.67
N GLU A 140 0.98 9.92 6.84
CA GLU A 140 0.13 9.12 7.72
C GLU A 140 -1.29 8.94 7.14
N ILE A 141 -1.89 10.02 6.62
CA ILE A 141 -3.16 9.96 5.88
C ILE A 141 -3.02 8.98 4.70
N PHE A 142 -1.89 9.04 3.99
CA PHE A 142 -1.65 8.14 2.87
C PHE A 142 -1.48 6.67 3.28
N HIS A 143 -0.70 6.39 4.33
CA HIS A 143 -0.56 5.03 4.85
C HIS A 143 -1.92 4.43 5.21
N SER A 144 -2.80 5.22 5.81
CA SER A 144 -4.16 4.78 6.13
C SER A 144 -4.98 4.43 4.88
N GLU A 145 -4.86 5.20 3.78
CA GLU A 145 -5.56 4.93 2.52
C GLU A 145 -5.03 3.69 1.79
N VAL A 146 -3.72 3.45 1.81
CA VAL A 146 -3.13 2.22 1.25
C VAL A 146 -3.59 1.00 2.04
N ALA A 147 -3.51 1.05 3.37
CA ALA A 147 -4.01 0.00 4.24
C ALA A 147 -5.49 -0.29 3.93
N ARG A 148 -6.34 0.75 3.84
CA ARG A 148 -7.75 0.62 3.46
C ARG A 148 -7.95 0.00 2.07
N SER A 149 -7.14 0.38 1.07
CA SER A 149 -7.25 -0.20 -0.27
C SER A 149 -6.85 -1.67 -0.32
N LEU A 150 -5.78 -2.06 0.38
CA LEU A 150 -5.32 -3.44 0.50
C LEU A 150 -6.36 -4.30 1.22
N VAL A 151 -6.90 -3.80 2.34
CA VAL A 151 -7.97 -4.46 3.11
C VAL A 151 -9.21 -4.64 2.24
N ARG A 152 -9.66 -3.61 1.51
CA ARG A 152 -10.81 -3.71 0.59
C ARG A 152 -10.58 -4.79 -0.48
N ARG A 153 -9.40 -4.84 -1.08
CA ARG A 153 -9.06 -5.89 -2.06
C ARG A 153 -9.08 -7.28 -1.43
N ALA A 154 -8.48 -7.42 -0.25
CA ALA A 154 -8.49 -8.68 0.47
C ALA A 154 -9.91 -9.14 0.82
N MET A 155 -10.82 -8.20 1.12
CA MET A 155 -12.21 -8.51 1.43
C MET A 155 -12.93 -9.09 0.21
N VAL A 156 -12.80 -8.45 -0.95
CA VAL A 156 -13.38 -8.95 -2.21
C VAL A 156 -12.89 -10.35 -2.54
N VAL A 157 -11.58 -10.58 -2.45
CA VAL A 157 -10.99 -11.89 -2.77
C VAL A 157 -11.42 -12.95 -1.75
N ALA A 158 -11.41 -12.63 -0.45
CA ALA A 158 -11.81 -13.57 0.59
C ALA A 158 -13.31 -13.91 0.53
N GLU A 159 -14.17 -12.95 0.17
CA GLU A 159 -15.59 -13.19 -0.06
C GLU A 159 -15.81 -14.15 -1.21
N GLN A 160 -15.14 -13.91 -2.36
CA GLN A 160 -15.22 -14.77 -3.53
C GLN A 160 -14.73 -16.20 -3.22
N GLN A 161 -13.62 -16.33 -2.50
CA GLN A 161 -13.11 -17.64 -2.06
C GLN A 161 -14.07 -18.34 -1.09
N CYS A 162 -14.69 -17.60 -0.16
CA CYS A 162 -15.69 -18.19 0.74
C CYS A 162 -16.95 -18.62 -0.02
N ALA A 163 -17.40 -17.84 -1.00
CA ALA A 163 -18.54 -18.19 -1.84
C ALA A 163 -18.27 -19.45 -2.69
N ALA A 164 -17.06 -19.57 -3.26
CA ALA A 164 -16.66 -20.74 -4.04
C ALA A 164 -16.61 -22.04 -3.22
N ASP A 165 -16.38 -21.93 -1.91
CA ASP A 165 -16.27 -23.06 -0.99
C ASP A 165 -17.55 -23.30 -0.15
N ASP A 166 -18.70 -22.75 -0.56
CA ASP A 166 -19.98 -22.84 0.16
C ASP A 166 -19.97 -22.27 1.60
N LEU A 167 -19.07 -21.32 1.88
CA LEU A 167 -18.87 -20.67 3.18
C LEU A 167 -19.54 -19.29 3.27
N HIS A 168 -20.53 -18.99 2.43
CA HIS A 168 -21.19 -17.68 2.41
C HIS A 168 -21.78 -17.26 3.77
N VAL A 169 -22.42 -18.19 4.49
CA VAL A 169 -22.95 -17.92 5.84
C VAL A 169 -21.83 -17.62 6.84
N HIS A 170 -20.65 -18.26 6.68
CA HIS A 170 -19.51 -17.97 7.55
C HIS A 170 -19.00 -16.55 7.32
N TRP A 171 -18.94 -16.12 6.05
CA TRP A 171 -18.56 -14.76 5.66
C TRP A 171 -19.49 -13.72 6.27
N GLN A 172 -20.81 -13.91 6.15
CA GLN A 172 -21.81 -13.01 6.74
C GLN A 172 -21.64 -12.88 8.26
N ILE A 173 -21.50 -13.99 8.99
CA ILE A 173 -21.29 -13.98 10.45
C ILE A 173 -19.98 -13.23 10.80
N TRP A 174 -18.92 -13.46 10.03
CA TRP A 174 -17.65 -12.79 10.26
C TRP A 174 -17.73 -11.28 10.01
N ALA A 175 -18.37 -10.86 8.91
CA ALA A 175 -18.56 -9.45 8.57
C ALA A 175 -19.42 -8.74 9.64
N ARG A 176 -20.58 -9.30 9.99
CA ARG A 176 -21.47 -8.75 11.03
C ARG A 176 -20.76 -8.59 12.38
N HIS A 177 -19.91 -9.56 12.76
CA HIS A 177 -19.17 -9.48 14.01
C HIS A 177 -17.96 -8.54 13.97
N THR A 178 -17.17 -8.59 12.89
CA THR A 178 -15.84 -7.96 12.81
C THR A 178 -15.89 -6.55 12.24
N ILE A 179 -16.85 -6.29 11.36
CA ILE A 179 -17.03 -5.00 10.68
C ILE A 179 -18.17 -4.24 11.35
N ASP A 180 -19.33 -4.87 11.53
CA ASP A 180 -20.51 -4.20 12.11
C ASP A 180 -20.55 -4.26 13.65
N GLY A 181 -19.51 -4.79 14.30
CA GLY A 181 -19.37 -4.85 15.75
C GLY A 181 -20.42 -5.69 16.50
N CYS A 182 -21.25 -6.48 15.81
CA CYS A 182 -22.35 -7.23 16.42
C CYS A 182 -21.83 -8.32 17.38
N SER A 183 -22.51 -8.53 18.51
CA SER A 183 -22.10 -9.54 19.48
C SER A 183 -22.51 -10.96 19.04
N PHE A 184 -21.74 -11.99 19.42
CA PHE A 184 -22.12 -13.38 19.13
C PHE A 184 -23.45 -13.81 19.74
N PRO A 185 -23.88 -13.33 20.92
CA PRO A 185 -25.24 -13.53 21.41
C PRO A 185 -26.31 -13.02 20.44
N ASP A 186 -26.21 -11.79 19.95
CA ASP A 186 -27.20 -11.20 19.03
C ASP A 186 -27.25 -11.98 17.71
N LEU A 187 -26.08 -12.32 17.18
CA LEU A 187 -25.96 -13.13 15.97
C LEU A 187 -26.47 -14.57 16.18
N SER A 188 -26.47 -15.07 17.42
CA SER A 188 -26.98 -16.41 17.75
C SER A 188 -28.48 -16.52 17.47
N GLU A 189 -29.21 -15.45 17.75
CA GLU A 189 -30.64 -15.34 17.47
C GLU A 189 -30.89 -15.13 15.97
N GLU A 190 -30.13 -14.25 15.32
CA GLU A 190 -30.27 -13.95 13.88
C GLU A 190 -30.01 -15.18 12.99
N PHE A 191 -28.97 -15.97 13.30
CA PHE A 191 -28.54 -17.10 12.48
C PHE A 191 -29.08 -18.46 12.96
N ASP A 192 -29.92 -18.48 14.01
CA ASP A 192 -30.46 -19.68 14.66
C ASP A 192 -29.39 -20.75 14.96
N ARG A 193 -28.27 -20.31 15.53
CA ARG A 193 -27.10 -21.16 15.79
C ARG A 193 -26.42 -20.75 17.08
N PRO A 194 -25.96 -21.70 17.91
CA PRO A 194 -25.28 -21.35 19.16
C PRO A 194 -24.06 -20.44 18.95
N ALA A 195 -23.90 -19.43 19.80
CA ALA A 195 -22.76 -18.50 19.77
C ALA A 195 -21.38 -19.18 19.69
N VAL A 196 -21.22 -20.36 20.31
CA VAL A 196 -19.98 -21.17 20.22
C VAL A 196 -19.69 -21.59 18.77
N ARG A 197 -20.72 -21.99 18.03
CA ARG A 197 -20.60 -22.37 16.62
C ARG A 197 -20.29 -21.16 15.73
N LEU A 198 -20.94 -20.03 15.98
CA LEU A 198 -20.68 -18.77 15.27
C LEU A 198 -19.23 -18.31 15.41
N LYS A 199 -18.64 -18.43 16.62
CA LYS A 199 -17.23 -18.16 16.87
C LYS A 199 -16.30 -19.00 16.00
N VAL A 200 -16.59 -20.29 15.85
CA VAL A 200 -15.79 -21.20 15.00
C VAL A 200 -15.91 -20.81 13.52
N MET A 201 -17.12 -20.47 13.07
CA MET A 201 -17.38 -20.03 11.70
C MET A 201 -16.63 -18.72 11.39
N SER A 202 -16.69 -17.75 12.30
CA SER A 202 -15.98 -16.48 12.20
C SER A 202 -14.45 -16.66 12.18
N ARG A 203 -13.90 -17.57 13.00
CA ARG A 203 -12.46 -17.91 12.97
C ARG A 203 -12.01 -18.51 11.64
N THR A 204 -12.87 -19.30 11.00
CA THR A 204 -12.59 -19.90 9.69
C THR A 204 -12.37 -18.82 8.64
N VAL A 205 -13.26 -17.83 8.58
CA VAL A 205 -13.13 -16.69 7.67
C VAL A 205 -11.92 -15.83 8.04
N SER A 206 -11.69 -15.57 9.33
CA SER A 206 -10.51 -14.80 9.78
C SER A 206 -9.20 -15.42 9.31
N ASN A 207 -9.08 -16.76 9.31
CA ASN A 207 -7.88 -17.43 8.83
C ASN A 207 -7.72 -17.33 7.31
N ARG A 208 -8.82 -17.47 6.56
CA ARG A 208 -8.83 -17.28 5.10
C ARG A 208 -8.48 -15.85 4.71
N PHE A 209 -9.09 -14.87 5.37
CA PHE A 209 -8.80 -13.46 5.14
C PHE A 209 -7.34 -13.12 5.44
N ARG A 210 -6.77 -13.63 6.54
CA ARG A 210 -5.33 -13.51 6.82
C ARG A 210 -4.46 -14.16 5.74
N GLN A 211 -4.89 -15.29 5.19
CA GLN A 211 -4.18 -15.97 4.12
C GLN A 211 -4.21 -15.16 2.83
N VAL A 212 -5.36 -14.57 2.47
CA VAL A 212 -5.48 -13.65 1.33
C VAL A 212 -4.60 -12.42 1.51
N ILE A 213 -4.60 -11.78 2.68
CA ILE A 213 -3.69 -10.66 2.95
C ILE A 213 -2.24 -11.13 2.84
N ARG A 214 -1.91 -12.31 3.38
CA ARG A 214 -0.56 -12.88 3.27
C ARG A 214 -0.17 -13.08 1.82
N GLU A 215 -1.05 -13.57 0.95
CA GLU A 215 -0.81 -13.78 -0.47
C GLU A 215 -0.66 -12.46 -1.23
N LEU A 216 -1.50 -11.47 -0.93
CA LEU A 216 -1.38 -10.12 -1.48
C LEU A 216 -0.08 -9.42 -1.03
N LEU A 217 0.41 -9.77 0.15
CA LEU A 217 1.69 -9.33 0.69
C LEU A 217 2.83 -10.33 0.44
N ALA A 218 2.63 -11.45 -0.26
CA ALA A 218 3.64 -12.49 -0.36
C ALA A 218 4.69 -12.13 -1.40
N TRP A 219 5.97 -12.25 -1.01
CA TRP A 219 7.13 -12.04 -1.88
C TRP A 219 8.01 -13.30 -1.83
N PRO A 220 8.67 -13.71 -2.92
CA PRO A 220 9.77 -14.66 -2.84
C PRO A 220 10.87 -14.12 -1.91
N GLY A 221 11.05 -14.74 -0.75
CA GLY A 221 12.00 -14.29 0.29
C GLY A 221 11.40 -13.47 1.43
N ALA A 222 10.07 -13.24 1.44
CA ALA A 222 9.39 -12.67 2.60
C ALA A 222 9.53 -13.59 3.81
N LEU A 223 10.03 -13.06 4.93
CA LEU A 223 10.15 -13.84 6.15
C LEU A 223 8.77 -13.96 6.80
N PRO A 224 8.30 -15.17 7.18
CA PRO A 224 6.95 -15.39 7.69
C PRO A 224 6.54 -14.43 8.81
N HIS A 225 7.45 -14.14 9.75
CA HIS A 225 7.19 -13.27 10.89
C HIS A 225 6.94 -11.79 10.54
N GLN A 226 7.40 -11.32 9.37
CA GLN A 226 7.21 -9.94 8.93
C GLN A 226 5.81 -9.73 8.36
N LEU A 227 5.36 -10.71 7.57
CA LEU A 227 3.98 -10.77 7.08
C LEU A 227 3.02 -10.87 8.27
N ASP A 228 3.36 -11.66 9.28
CA ASP A 228 2.53 -11.80 10.48
C ASP A 228 2.36 -10.50 11.28
N GLU A 229 3.36 -9.62 11.30
CA GLU A 229 3.27 -8.31 11.95
C GLU A 229 2.34 -7.37 11.18
N GLU A 230 2.56 -7.23 9.87
CA GLU A 230 1.78 -6.33 9.01
C GLU A 230 0.31 -6.80 8.91
N ILE A 231 0.08 -8.12 8.84
CA ILE A 231 -1.27 -8.70 8.94
C ILE A 231 -1.90 -8.35 10.29
N ARG A 232 -1.15 -8.39 11.40
CA ARG A 232 -1.70 -8.08 12.73
C ARG A 232 -2.11 -6.62 12.85
N GLU A 233 -1.28 -5.71 12.34
CA GLU A 233 -1.60 -4.27 12.30
C GLU A 233 -2.88 -4.03 11.48
N LEU A 234 -2.94 -4.54 10.25
CA LEU A 234 -4.13 -4.41 9.38
C LEU A 234 -5.41 -5.01 9.99
N MET A 235 -5.29 -6.18 10.64
CA MET A 235 -6.43 -6.81 11.33
C MET A 235 -6.85 -6.04 12.58
N SER A 236 -5.92 -5.40 13.28
CA SER A 236 -6.24 -4.56 14.44
C SER A 236 -6.95 -3.28 14.01
N ASP A 237 -6.55 -2.69 12.89
CA ASP A 237 -7.16 -1.46 12.38
C ASP A 237 -8.57 -1.73 11.84
N LEU A 238 -8.78 -2.88 11.19
CA LEU A 238 -10.12 -3.32 10.77
C LEU A 238 -11.07 -3.47 11.96
N ALA A 239 -10.59 -3.99 13.09
CA ALA A 239 -11.41 -4.18 14.30
C ALA A 239 -11.64 -2.89 15.11
N LYS A 240 -10.95 -1.78 14.77
CA LYS A 240 -11.02 -0.48 15.45
C LYS A 240 -11.71 0.60 14.63
N GLY A 241 -12.13 0.29 13.39
CA GLY A 241 -12.64 1.25 12.42
C GLY A 241 -14.06 1.77 12.69
N GLU A 242 -14.41 2.10 13.93
CA GLU A 242 -15.57 2.92 14.34
C GLU A 242 -15.24 3.61 15.67
N ASP A 243 -14.65 4.80 15.59
CA ASP A 243 -14.80 5.92 16.52
C ASP A 243 -14.81 7.22 15.70
#